data_AF-A0A966GN76-F1
#
_entry.id   AF-A0A966GN76-F1
#
_cell.length_a   1.000
_cell.length_b   1.000
_cell.length_c   1.000
_cell.angle_alpha   90.00
_cell.angle_beta   90.00
_cell.angle_gamma   90.00
#
_symmetry.space_group_name_H-M   'P 1'
#
loop_
_entity.id
_entity.type
_entity.pdbx_description
1 polymer ?
#
loop_
_entity_poly.entity_id
_entity_poly.type
_entity_poly.pdbx_seq_one_letter_code
_entity_poly.pdbx_strand_id
1 'polypeptide(L)'
;MKKFNKKIIFLILIFLVCTALFIVVILKVKKVNLNIDKTLTEKSTIEISEISLEKIIEDEYGRLFYIDNQTKKRVVQNNNTISLLQFSPLKDKYAFTENLNNDEYNRQVLIFTGDINSKETKEIYHGSFKTSGWEWFSNEEILVSAGCGTECQVLYLIDLKSGKQLELNYGVDYKWSADKTKVIALHYTAIPGFTVGDKLGNELFTLRREFWDDSKLFNLLQAEWSKDGGKIALVIKKENEEKMELLVFDVQNDFNKIFQNDIEILDNIELSWSNNKVLIDDREYVIE
;
A
#
# COMPACT_ATOMS: atom_id res chain seq x y z
N MET A 1 -23.18 3.12 -62.02
CA MET A 1 -22.89 1.88 -61.26
C MET A 1 -21.38 1.73 -61.11
N LYS A 2 -20.81 1.97 -59.92
CA LYS A 2 -19.37 1.71 -59.67
C LYS A 2 -19.16 0.19 -59.61
N LYS A 3 -18.34 -0.37 -60.51
CA LYS A 3 -17.93 -1.78 -60.45
C LYS A 3 -17.11 -1.99 -59.17
N PHE A 4 -17.70 -2.66 -58.19
CA PHE A 4 -16.96 -3.05 -56.98
C PHE A 4 -15.81 -3.97 -57.36
N ASN A 5 -14.62 -3.66 -56.85
CA ASN A 5 -13.41 -4.40 -57.12
C ASN A 5 -13.49 -5.76 -56.39
N LYS A 6 -13.64 -6.85 -57.15
CA LYS A 6 -13.73 -8.22 -56.62
C LYS A 6 -12.56 -8.59 -55.70
N LYS A 7 -11.37 -7.98 -55.88
CA LYS A 7 -10.22 -8.19 -54.99
C LYS A 7 -10.44 -7.63 -53.59
N ILE A 8 -11.12 -6.50 -53.46
CA ILE A 8 -11.42 -5.88 -52.15
C ILE A 8 -12.44 -6.74 -51.39
N ILE A 9 -13.46 -7.24 -52.08
CA ILE A 9 -14.47 -8.15 -51.48
C ILE A 9 -13.80 -9.43 -50.97
N PHE A 10 -12.86 -9.99 -51.74
CA PHE A 10 -12.13 -11.20 -51.34
C PHE A 10 -11.25 -10.97 -50.10
N LEU A 11 -10.56 -9.83 -50.00
CA LEU A 11 -9.76 -9.48 -48.81
C LEU A 11 -10.62 -9.28 -47.56
N ILE A 12 -11.79 -8.66 -47.68
CA ILE A 12 -12.73 -8.49 -46.57
C ILE A 12 -13.23 -9.85 -46.06
N LEU A 13 -13.53 -10.79 -46.97
CA LEU A 13 -13.93 -12.15 -46.60
C LEU A 13 -12.84 -12.90 -45.84
N ILE A 14 -11.59 -12.83 -46.29
CA ILE A 14 -10.46 -13.44 -45.57
C ILE A 14 -10.30 -12.85 -44.17
N PHE A 15 -10.36 -11.51 -44.06
CA PHE A 15 -10.24 -10.84 -42.78
C PHE A 15 -11.33 -11.29 -41.80
N LEU A 16 -12.59 -11.36 -42.25
CA LEU A 16 -13.71 -11.83 -41.42
C LEU A 16 -13.52 -13.27 -40.93
N VAL A 17 -13.02 -14.17 -41.78
CA VAL A 17 -12.72 -15.57 -41.40
C VAL A 17 -11.59 -15.64 -40.37
N CYS A 18 -10.52 -14.86 -40.55
CA CYS A 18 -9.42 -14.79 -39.58
C CYS A 18 -9.89 -14.26 -38.22
N THR A 19 -10.71 -13.21 -38.19
CA THR A 19 -11.28 -12.69 -36.94
C THR A 19 -12.18 -13.70 -36.24
N ALA A 20 -13.02 -14.44 -36.99
CA ALA A 20 -13.87 -15.47 -36.42
C ALA A 20 -13.06 -16.62 -35.81
N LEU A 21 -12.00 -17.07 -36.50
CA LEU A 21 -11.09 -18.09 -35.98
C LEU A 21 -10.36 -17.62 -34.71
N PHE A 22 -9.89 -16.37 -34.68
CA PHE A 22 -9.23 -15.80 -33.52
C PHE A 22 -10.17 -15.73 -32.30
N ILE A 23 -11.43 -15.33 -32.50
CA ILE A 23 -12.45 -15.32 -31.44
C ILE A 23 -12.70 -16.74 -30.90
N VAL A 24 -12.80 -17.74 -31.76
CA VAL A 24 -12.97 -19.15 -31.34
C VAL A 24 -11.80 -19.65 -30.50
N VAL A 25 -10.56 -19.27 -30.86
CA VAL A 25 -9.36 -19.60 -30.06
C VAL A 25 -9.44 -18.94 -28.69
N ILE A 26 -9.74 -17.64 -28.60
CA ILE A 26 -9.90 -16.93 -27.32
C ILE A 26 -10.99 -17.58 -26.46
N LEU A 27 -12.14 -17.93 -27.05
CA LEU A 27 -13.24 -18.58 -26.34
C LEU A 27 -12.87 -19.98 -25.84
N LYS A 28 -12.12 -20.76 -26.63
CA LYS A 28 -11.60 -22.07 -26.18
C LYS A 28 -10.60 -21.92 -25.03
N VAL A 29 -9.67 -20.97 -25.11
CA VAL A 29 -8.70 -20.71 -24.04
C VAL A 29 -9.41 -20.28 -22.75
N LYS A 30 -10.40 -19.38 -22.83
CA LYS A 30 -11.21 -18.99 -21.67
C LYS A 30 -11.99 -20.16 -21.07
N LYS A 31 -12.59 -21.02 -21.91
CA LYS A 31 -13.35 -22.20 -21.44
C LYS A 31 -12.44 -23.24 -20.77
N VAL A 32 -11.21 -23.41 -21.25
CA VAL A 32 -10.21 -24.29 -20.62
C VAL A 32 -9.83 -23.74 -19.24
N ASN A 33 -9.54 -22.44 -19.13
CA ASN A 33 -9.24 -21.82 -17.83
C ASN A 33 -10.40 -21.92 -16.83
N LEU A 34 -11.64 -21.68 -17.28
CA LEU A 34 -12.85 -21.79 -16.44
C LEU A 34 -13.14 -23.22 -15.95
N ASN A 35 -12.74 -24.24 -16.71
CA ASN A 35 -12.92 -25.63 -16.30
C ASN A 35 -11.82 -26.12 -15.35
N ILE A 36 -10.59 -25.60 -15.50
CA ILE A 36 -9.49 -25.86 -14.56
C ILE A 36 -9.86 -25.35 -13.15
N ASP A 37 -10.48 -24.18 -13.05
CA ASP A 37 -10.93 -23.63 -11.76
C ASP A 37 -11.98 -24.49 -11.05
N LYS A 38 -12.83 -25.22 -11.80
CA LYS A 38 -13.93 -26.00 -11.22
C LYS A 38 -13.57 -27.42 -10.79
N THR A 39 -12.38 -27.92 -11.11
CA THR A 39 -11.96 -29.30 -10.78
C THR A 39 -10.88 -29.41 -9.71
N LEU A 40 -10.45 -28.29 -9.12
CA LEU A 40 -9.50 -28.27 -8.01
C LEU A 40 -10.22 -28.68 -6.71
N THR A 41 -9.93 -29.89 -6.21
CA THR A 41 -10.53 -30.41 -4.98
C THR A 41 -9.87 -29.74 -3.75
N GLU A 42 -10.61 -28.91 -3.01
CA GLU A 42 -10.11 -28.03 -1.94
C GLU A 42 -9.76 -28.74 -0.60
N LYS A 43 -9.37 -30.03 -0.62
CA LYS A 43 -9.40 -30.86 0.60
C LYS A 43 -8.08 -31.06 1.36
N SER A 44 -6.98 -30.46 0.95
CA SER A 44 -5.67 -30.66 1.61
C SER A 44 -4.91 -29.36 1.89
N THR A 45 -4.29 -29.29 3.06
CA THR A 45 -3.29 -28.26 3.42
C THR A 45 -1.89 -28.69 2.99
N ILE A 46 -0.95 -27.76 2.96
CA ILE A 46 0.49 -28.03 2.77
C ILE A 46 1.32 -27.00 3.53
N GLU A 47 2.38 -27.46 4.20
CA GLU A 47 3.29 -26.59 4.95
C GLU A 47 4.11 -25.70 4.02
N ILE A 48 4.28 -24.43 4.36
CA ILE A 48 5.05 -23.47 3.56
C ILE A 48 6.52 -23.89 3.38
N SER A 49 7.10 -24.57 4.37
CA SER A 49 8.47 -25.09 4.32
C SER A 49 8.64 -26.22 3.28
N GLU A 50 7.57 -26.91 2.90
CA GLU A 50 7.60 -28.06 1.98
C GLU A 50 7.48 -27.66 0.51
N ILE A 51 7.12 -26.41 0.21
CA ILE A 51 6.77 -25.97 -1.14
C ILE A 51 7.78 -25.01 -1.75
N SER A 52 7.66 -24.83 -3.06
CA SER A 52 8.33 -23.77 -3.80
C SER A 52 7.45 -22.53 -3.80
N LEU A 53 7.99 -21.40 -3.33
CA LEU A 53 7.20 -20.19 -3.12
C LEU A 53 6.71 -19.56 -4.43
N GLU A 54 7.38 -19.81 -5.55
CA GLU A 54 6.99 -19.33 -6.89
C GLU A 54 5.70 -19.97 -7.44
N LYS A 55 5.23 -21.06 -6.82
CA LYS A 55 3.98 -21.73 -7.18
C LYS A 55 2.82 -21.35 -6.25
N ILE A 56 3.03 -20.39 -5.35
CA ILE A 56 1.98 -19.87 -4.49
C ILE A 56 1.17 -18.82 -5.26
N ILE A 57 -0.14 -18.94 -5.19
CA ILE A 57 -1.08 -17.94 -5.68
C ILE A 57 -1.93 -17.42 -4.52
N GLU A 58 -2.33 -16.16 -4.62
CA GLU A 58 -3.27 -15.52 -3.72
C GLU A 58 -4.64 -15.42 -4.42
N ASP A 59 -5.71 -15.69 -3.69
CA ASP A 59 -7.07 -15.48 -4.19
C ASP A 59 -7.63 -14.10 -3.81
N GLU A 60 -8.88 -13.82 -4.22
CA GLU A 60 -9.55 -12.55 -3.94
C GLU A 60 -9.78 -12.23 -2.45
N TYR A 61 -9.62 -13.22 -1.56
CA TYR A 61 -9.78 -13.08 -0.11
C TYR A 61 -8.44 -13.07 0.64
N GLY A 62 -7.33 -12.94 -0.08
CA GLY A 62 -5.98 -12.96 0.51
C GLY A 62 -5.53 -14.34 0.98
N ARG A 63 -6.19 -15.40 0.53
CA ARG A 63 -5.87 -16.78 0.88
C ARG A 63 -4.79 -17.30 -0.08
N LEU A 64 -3.69 -17.77 0.51
CA LEU A 64 -2.58 -18.39 -0.18
C LEU A 64 -2.84 -19.88 -0.48
N PHE A 65 -2.60 -20.27 -1.72
CA PHE A 65 -2.71 -21.64 -2.21
C PHE A 65 -1.49 -22.05 -3.02
N TYR A 66 -1.04 -23.29 -2.85
CA TYR A 66 -0.04 -23.92 -3.69
C TYR A 66 -0.73 -24.71 -4.82
N ILE A 67 -0.24 -24.53 -6.05
CA ILE A 67 -0.71 -25.30 -7.21
C ILE A 67 0.40 -26.21 -7.73
N ASP A 68 0.10 -27.52 -7.77
CA ASP A 68 0.94 -28.49 -8.48
C ASP A 68 0.09 -29.54 -9.19
N ASN A 69 0.35 -29.74 -10.48
CA ASN A 69 -0.25 -30.81 -11.29
C ASN A 69 -1.78 -30.99 -11.09
N GLN A 70 -2.53 -29.88 -11.14
CA GLN A 70 -3.99 -29.82 -10.96
C GLN A 70 -4.50 -30.04 -9.52
N THR A 71 -3.62 -29.99 -8.52
CA THR A 71 -4.00 -29.94 -7.11
C THR A 71 -3.85 -28.53 -6.58
N LYS A 72 -4.86 -28.03 -5.87
CA LYS A 72 -4.85 -26.76 -5.14
C LYS A 72 -4.83 -27.08 -3.66
N LYS A 73 -3.78 -26.68 -2.95
CA LYS A 73 -3.64 -26.92 -1.51
C LYS A 73 -3.57 -25.60 -0.75
N ARG A 74 -4.26 -25.51 0.39
CA ARG A 74 -4.16 -24.32 1.25
C ARG A 74 -2.78 -24.30 1.90
N VAL A 75 -2.05 -23.19 1.76
CA VAL A 75 -0.74 -23.06 2.42
C VAL A 75 -0.95 -22.76 3.91
N VAL A 76 -0.21 -23.47 4.75
CA VAL A 76 -0.24 -23.33 6.21
C VAL A 76 1.18 -23.23 6.78
N GLN A 77 1.28 -22.77 8.02
CA GLN A 77 2.46 -22.87 8.87
C GLN A 77 2.00 -23.53 10.18
N ASN A 78 2.60 -24.66 10.54
CA ASN A 78 2.24 -25.41 11.75
C ASN A 78 0.72 -25.70 11.84
N ASN A 79 0.11 -26.13 10.73
CA ASN A 79 -1.35 -26.28 10.54
C ASN A 79 -2.20 -25.01 10.68
N ASN A 80 -1.63 -23.83 10.92
CA ASN A 80 -2.36 -22.57 10.93
C ASN A 80 -2.36 -21.93 9.54
N THR A 81 -3.51 -21.37 9.15
CA THR A 81 -3.63 -20.73 7.83
C THR A 81 -2.82 -19.45 7.78
N ILE A 82 -2.10 -19.28 6.67
CA ILE A 82 -1.35 -18.05 6.41
C ILE A 82 -2.06 -17.16 5.37
N SER A 83 -1.72 -15.88 5.41
CA SER A 83 -2.17 -14.82 4.50
C SER A 83 -1.04 -13.84 4.25
N LEU A 84 -1.19 -12.98 3.22
CA LEU A 84 -0.28 -11.87 2.91
C LEU A 84 1.19 -12.34 2.84
N LEU A 85 1.57 -13.01 1.76
CA LEU A 85 2.96 -13.40 1.52
C LEU A 85 3.63 -12.34 0.65
N GLN A 86 4.71 -11.74 1.16
CA GLN A 86 5.51 -10.79 0.38
C GLN A 86 6.97 -11.21 0.37
N PHE A 87 7.61 -11.03 -0.77
CA PHE A 87 9.05 -11.14 -0.91
C PHE A 87 9.72 -9.81 -0.57
N SER A 88 10.87 -9.91 0.07
CA SER A 88 11.78 -8.78 0.27
C SER A 88 12.17 -8.12 -1.06
N PRO A 89 12.65 -6.86 -1.05
CA PRO A 89 13.07 -6.16 -2.27
C PRO A 89 14.12 -6.93 -3.10
N LEU A 90 15.07 -7.62 -2.46
CA LEU A 90 16.07 -8.44 -3.16
C LEU A 90 15.56 -9.85 -3.48
N LYS A 91 14.37 -10.23 -3.00
CA LYS A 91 13.73 -11.53 -3.20
C LYS A 91 14.53 -12.72 -2.66
N ASP A 92 15.44 -12.48 -1.72
CA ASP A 92 16.18 -13.52 -1.00
C ASP A 92 15.49 -13.94 0.29
N LYS A 93 14.56 -13.10 0.79
CA LYS A 93 13.71 -13.36 1.96
C LYS A 93 12.23 -13.26 1.62
N TYR A 94 11.41 -13.89 2.44
CA TYR A 94 9.96 -13.77 2.41
C TYR A 94 9.42 -13.53 3.82
N ALA A 95 8.23 -12.96 3.89
CA ALA A 95 7.48 -12.81 5.13
C ALA A 95 6.00 -13.08 4.87
N PHE A 96 5.32 -13.59 5.90
CA PHE A 96 3.89 -13.91 5.83
C PHE A 96 3.22 -13.68 7.17
N THR A 97 1.89 -13.51 7.12
CA THR A 97 1.06 -13.42 8.31
C THR A 97 0.47 -14.78 8.63
N GLU A 98 0.59 -15.21 9.88
CA GLU A 98 -0.17 -16.30 10.48
C GLU A 98 -1.28 -15.70 11.35
N ASN A 99 -2.54 -16.07 11.08
CA ASN A 99 -3.67 -15.61 11.88
C ASN A 99 -4.06 -16.72 12.86
N LEU A 100 -3.87 -16.48 14.16
CA LEU A 100 -4.33 -17.38 15.20
C LEU A 100 -5.73 -16.98 15.66
N ASN A 101 -6.57 -17.99 15.89
CA ASN A 101 -7.97 -17.90 16.28
C ASN A 101 -8.86 -17.21 15.23
N ASN A 102 -10.02 -17.83 14.96
CA ASN A 102 -11.00 -17.30 13.99
C ASN A 102 -11.98 -16.28 14.61
N ASP A 103 -11.82 -15.94 15.88
CA ASP A 103 -12.65 -14.96 16.57
C ASP A 103 -12.06 -13.56 16.37
N GLU A 104 -12.84 -12.65 15.78
CA GLU A 104 -12.42 -11.30 15.40
C GLU A 104 -11.85 -10.50 16.58
N TYR A 105 -12.38 -10.70 17.79
CA TYR A 105 -11.95 -9.97 19.00
C TYR A 105 -10.75 -10.60 19.71
N ASN A 106 -10.47 -11.87 19.43
CA ASN A 106 -9.35 -12.64 20.01
C ASN A 106 -8.31 -13.04 18.96
N ARG A 107 -8.37 -12.44 17.77
CA ARG A 107 -7.43 -12.70 16.68
C ARG A 107 -6.05 -12.23 17.09
N GLN A 108 -5.09 -13.13 17.06
CA GLN A 108 -3.67 -12.77 17.15
C GLN A 108 -3.08 -12.78 15.74
N VAL A 109 -2.20 -11.81 15.49
CA VAL A 109 -1.54 -11.64 14.20
C VAL A 109 -0.06 -11.86 14.44
N LEU A 110 0.47 -12.95 13.91
CA LEU A 110 1.89 -13.24 13.96
C LEU A 110 2.49 -12.96 12.59
N ILE A 111 3.67 -12.33 12.56
CA ILE A 111 4.43 -12.15 11.31
C ILE A 111 5.70 -12.99 11.42
N PHE A 112 5.91 -13.80 10.41
CA PHE A 112 7.09 -14.64 10.27
C PHE A 112 7.93 -14.17 9.09
N THR A 113 9.24 -14.34 9.19
CA THR A 113 10.17 -14.19 8.06
C THR A 113 11.00 -15.45 7.87
N GLY A 114 11.45 -15.70 6.65
CA GLY A 114 12.39 -16.78 6.32
C GLY A 114 13.29 -16.44 5.14
N ASP A 115 14.43 -17.12 5.05
CA ASP A 115 15.31 -17.10 3.88
C ASP A 115 14.79 -18.08 2.83
N ILE A 116 14.85 -17.69 1.56
CA ILE A 116 14.29 -18.50 0.46
C ILE A 116 14.99 -19.86 0.32
N ASN A 117 16.27 -19.95 0.71
CA ASN A 117 17.08 -21.16 0.56
C ASN A 117 16.96 -22.07 1.79
N SER A 118 17.01 -21.51 3.00
CA SER A 118 16.91 -22.32 4.22
C SER A 118 15.47 -22.76 4.49
N LYS A 119 14.49 -21.96 4.09
CA LYS A 119 13.06 -22.10 4.42
C LYS A 119 12.76 -22.18 5.92
N GLU A 120 13.74 -21.91 6.77
CA GLU A 120 13.55 -21.78 8.20
C GLU A 120 12.85 -20.45 8.46
N THR A 121 11.75 -20.51 9.20
CA THR A 121 10.95 -19.34 9.54
C THR A 121 11.17 -18.94 11.00
N LYS A 122 11.11 -17.64 11.26
CA LYS A 122 11.20 -17.05 12.60
C LYS A 122 10.09 -16.03 12.78
N GLU A 123 9.42 -16.07 13.93
CA GLU A 123 8.49 -15.02 14.35
C GLU A 123 9.26 -13.72 14.61
N ILE A 124 8.82 -12.63 14.00
CA ILE A 124 9.43 -11.30 14.15
C ILE A 124 8.49 -10.30 14.83
N TYR A 125 7.19 -10.60 14.87
CA TYR A 125 6.19 -9.74 15.46
C TYR A 125 5.01 -10.54 15.98
N HIS A 126 4.52 -10.14 17.15
CA HIS A 126 3.33 -10.68 17.78
C HIS A 126 2.37 -9.54 18.09
N GLY A 127 1.24 -9.50 17.37
CA GLY A 127 0.22 -8.47 17.53
C GLY A 127 -1.16 -9.03 17.86
N SER A 128 -2.11 -8.11 17.95
CA SER A 128 -3.54 -8.42 18.13
C SER A 128 -4.33 -8.10 16.86
N PHE A 129 -5.65 -8.21 16.93
CA PHE A 129 -6.60 -7.77 15.90
C PHE A 129 -6.42 -6.30 15.48
N LYS A 130 -5.74 -5.48 16.30
CA LYS A 130 -5.38 -4.09 15.98
C LYS A 130 -4.26 -3.96 14.96
N THR A 131 -3.58 -5.05 14.59
CA THR A 131 -2.55 -5.04 13.54
C THR A 131 -3.23 -4.88 12.19
N SER A 132 -3.07 -3.73 11.55
CA SER A 132 -3.76 -3.38 10.30
C SER A 132 -3.01 -3.85 9.06
N GLY A 133 -1.70 -4.05 9.15
CA GLY A 133 -0.91 -4.55 8.03
C GLY A 133 0.59 -4.47 8.28
N TRP A 134 1.36 -4.92 7.31
CA TRP A 134 2.81 -4.79 7.30
C TRP A 134 3.33 -4.72 5.87
N GLU A 135 4.54 -4.19 5.73
CA GLU A 135 5.27 -4.14 4.46
C GLU A 135 6.77 -4.24 4.67
N TRP A 136 7.50 -4.58 3.61
CA TRP A 136 8.95 -4.49 3.59
C TRP A 136 9.41 -3.03 3.56
N PHE A 137 10.10 -2.60 4.61
CA PHE A 137 10.69 -1.27 4.67
C PHE A 137 12.03 -1.22 3.92
N SER A 138 12.87 -2.22 4.16
CA SER A 138 14.11 -2.47 3.42
C SER A 138 14.30 -3.98 3.27
N ASN A 139 15.47 -4.45 2.85
CA ASN A 139 15.73 -5.90 2.83
C ASN A 139 15.87 -6.50 4.24
N GLU A 140 16.18 -5.66 5.23
CA GLU A 140 16.51 -6.07 6.59
C GLU A 140 15.55 -5.47 7.63
N GLU A 141 14.53 -4.76 7.18
CA GLU A 141 13.55 -4.09 8.03
C GLU A 141 12.12 -4.34 7.54
N ILE A 142 11.21 -4.64 8.46
CA ILE A 142 9.76 -4.72 8.23
C ILE A 142 9.07 -3.63 9.02
N LEU A 143 8.10 -2.96 8.39
CA LEU A 143 7.25 -1.97 9.02
C LEU A 143 5.88 -2.57 9.28
N VAL A 144 5.44 -2.57 10.54
CA VAL A 144 4.12 -3.07 10.93
C VAL A 144 3.25 -1.91 11.37
N SER A 145 2.05 -1.81 10.83
CA SER A 145 1.03 -0.86 11.25
C SER A 145 0.09 -1.51 12.25
N ALA A 146 -0.12 -0.86 13.39
CA ALA A 146 -1.10 -1.27 14.38
C ALA A 146 -1.88 -0.07 14.88
N GLY A 147 -3.17 -0.23 15.18
CA GLY A 147 -3.96 0.88 15.68
C GLY A 147 -5.35 0.55 16.16
N CYS A 148 -5.95 1.48 16.89
CA CYS A 148 -7.30 1.36 17.44
C CYS A 148 -8.33 2.28 16.80
N GLY A 149 -7.98 2.98 15.71
CA GLY A 149 -8.84 3.92 15.00
C GLY A 149 -8.19 5.30 14.83
N THR A 150 -9.02 6.33 14.70
CA THR A 150 -8.61 7.72 14.48
C THR A 150 -7.60 8.19 15.56
N GLU A 151 -6.45 8.72 15.11
CA GLU A 151 -5.32 9.18 15.95
C GLU A 151 -4.68 8.13 16.85
N CYS A 152 -4.98 6.85 16.64
CA CYS A 152 -4.47 5.75 17.41
C CYS A 152 -3.74 4.78 16.48
N GLN A 153 -2.79 5.27 15.69
CA GLN A 153 -1.93 4.44 14.84
C GLN A 153 -0.49 4.52 15.32
N VAL A 154 0.12 3.36 15.43
CA VAL A 154 1.52 3.15 15.80
C VAL A 154 2.16 2.36 14.67
N LEU A 155 3.37 2.75 14.29
CA LEU A 155 4.22 1.95 13.43
C LEU A 155 5.28 1.25 14.27
N TYR A 156 5.57 -0.01 13.95
CA TYR A 156 6.69 -0.74 14.50
C TYR A 156 7.69 -1.04 13.40
N LEU A 157 8.88 -0.44 13.49
CA LEU A 157 9.99 -0.75 12.61
C LEU A 157 10.82 -1.87 13.25
N ILE A 158 10.91 -3.00 12.55
CA ILE A 158 11.53 -4.22 13.07
C ILE A 158 12.79 -4.52 12.27
N ASP A 159 13.94 -4.47 12.94
CA ASP A 159 15.23 -4.88 12.37
C ASP A 159 15.37 -6.40 12.45
N LEU A 160 15.43 -7.07 11.29
CA LEU A 160 15.39 -8.54 11.20
C LEU A 160 16.66 -9.21 11.74
N LYS A 161 17.79 -8.49 11.69
CA LYS A 161 19.09 -9.00 12.14
C LYS A 161 19.19 -9.06 13.66
N SER A 162 18.79 -7.99 14.33
CA SER A 162 18.85 -7.84 15.79
C SER A 162 17.56 -8.27 16.48
N GLY A 163 16.44 -8.33 15.76
CA GLY A 163 15.10 -8.53 16.31
C GLY A 163 14.60 -7.33 17.13
N LYS A 164 15.28 -6.18 17.06
CA LYS A 164 14.83 -4.98 17.76
C LYS A 164 13.60 -4.39 17.09
N GLN A 165 12.61 -4.09 17.89
CA GLN A 165 11.40 -3.38 17.50
C GLN A 165 11.49 -1.95 18.01
N LEU A 166 11.36 -0.99 17.11
CA LEU A 166 11.24 0.42 17.43
C LEU A 166 9.80 0.87 17.20
N GLU A 167 9.20 1.46 18.22
CA GLU A 167 7.88 2.07 18.14
C GLU A 167 8.02 3.51 17.60
N LEU A 168 7.27 3.81 16.54
CA LEU A 168 7.17 5.14 15.95
C LEU A 168 5.73 5.61 16.11
N ASN A 169 5.55 6.69 16.87
CA ASN A 169 4.25 7.26 17.18
C ASN A 169 4.30 8.77 16.94
N TYR A 170 3.98 9.16 15.71
CA TYR A 170 3.98 10.55 15.28
C TYR A 170 2.58 11.07 14.96
N GLY A 171 1.58 10.20 14.79
CA GLY A 171 0.24 10.56 14.36
C GLY A 171 -0.47 9.40 13.64
N VAL A 172 -1.15 9.71 12.54
CA VAL A 172 -1.85 8.77 11.65
C VAL A 172 -1.52 9.04 10.19
N ASP A 173 -1.90 8.13 9.29
CA ASP A 173 -1.70 8.29 7.83
C ASP A 173 -0.26 8.64 7.46
N TYR A 174 0.63 7.69 7.75
CA TYR A 174 2.06 7.87 7.61
C TYR A 174 2.49 7.82 6.15
N LYS A 175 3.25 8.82 5.70
CA LYS A 175 3.87 8.87 4.37
C LYS A 175 5.37 9.00 4.50
N TRP A 176 6.11 7.98 4.08
CA TRP A 176 7.58 8.00 4.08
C TRP A 176 8.12 8.80 2.91
N SER A 177 9.24 9.50 3.15
CA SER A 177 10.03 10.10 2.07
C SER A 177 10.56 9.02 1.13
N ALA A 178 10.89 9.39 -0.11
CA ALA A 178 11.35 8.43 -1.13
C ALA A 178 12.61 7.64 -0.72
N ASP A 179 13.50 8.26 0.06
CA ASP A 179 14.70 7.65 0.62
C ASP A 179 14.46 6.90 1.94
N LYS A 180 13.22 6.91 2.44
CA LYS A 180 12.78 6.27 3.69
C LYS A 180 13.55 6.74 4.93
N THR A 181 14.07 7.97 4.93
CA THR A 181 14.77 8.54 6.10
C THR A 181 13.84 9.35 7.01
N LYS A 182 12.75 9.88 6.46
CA LYS A 182 11.77 10.70 7.17
C LYS A 182 10.35 10.23 6.89
N VAL A 183 9.43 10.57 7.78
CA VAL A 183 8.02 10.23 7.66
C VAL A 183 7.18 11.42 8.06
N ILE A 184 6.15 11.72 7.25
CA ILE A 184 5.05 12.60 7.63
C ILE A 184 4.01 11.73 8.34
N ALA A 185 3.50 12.19 9.47
CA ALA A 185 2.28 11.68 10.07
C ALA A 185 1.29 12.82 10.22
N LEU A 186 0.06 12.59 9.79
CA LEU A 186 -1.04 13.54 9.89
C LEU A 186 -1.73 13.42 11.23
N HIS A 187 -2.50 14.45 11.53
CA HIS A 187 -3.39 14.50 12.66
C HIS A 187 -4.68 15.21 12.28
N TYR A 188 -5.81 14.53 12.45
CA TYR A 188 -7.11 14.99 11.97
C TYR A 188 -8.05 15.45 13.10
N THR A 189 -7.73 15.18 14.36
CA THR A 189 -8.62 15.51 15.49
C THR A 189 -8.42 16.94 15.98
N ALA A 190 -8.97 17.28 17.14
CA ALA A 190 -9.14 18.63 17.73
C ALA A 190 -8.04 19.68 17.49
N ILE A 191 -6.82 19.24 17.22
CA ILE A 191 -5.71 20.11 16.86
C ILE A 191 -5.07 19.56 15.57
N PRO A 192 -5.66 19.73 14.38
CA PRO A 192 -5.14 19.05 13.20
C PRO A 192 -3.80 19.65 12.73
N GLY A 193 -3.08 18.88 11.92
CA GLY A 193 -1.75 19.26 11.44
C GLY A 193 -0.91 18.05 11.09
N PHE A 194 0.40 18.19 11.15
CA PHE A 194 1.30 17.09 10.85
C PHE A 194 2.57 17.15 11.69
N THR A 195 3.17 15.98 11.84
CA THR A 195 4.47 15.76 12.46
C THR A 195 5.40 15.13 11.43
N VAL A 196 6.64 15.59 11.36
CA VAL A 196 7.72 14.94 10.63
C VAL A 196 8.62 14.25 11.63
N GLY A 197 8.78 12.96 11.48
CA GLY A 197 9.72 12.16 12.26
C GLY A 197 10.82 11.54 11.41
N ASP A 198 11.84 10.99 12.07
CA ASP A 198 12.82 10.12 11.43
C ASP A 198 12.54 8.63 11.72
N LYS A 199 13.32 7.75 11.09
CA LYS A 199 13.21 6.30 11.33
C LYS A 199 13.73 5.83 12.69
N LEU A 200 14.29 6.72 13.51
CA LEU A 200 14.87 6.43 14.83
C LEU A 200 13.94 6.82 15.99
N GLY A 201 12.76 7.37 15.69
CA GLY A 201 11.81 7.79 16.71
C GLY A 201 11.96 9.26 17.12
N ASN A 202 12.78 10.05 16.42
CA ASN A 202 12.93 11.47 16.71
C ASN A 202 11.91 12.30 15.93
N GLU A 203 11.18 13.15 16.64
CA GLU A 203 10.39 14.23 16.06
C GLU A 203 11.34 15.33 15.54
N LEU A 204 11.16 15.71 14.28
CA LEU A 204 11.99 16.71 13.58
C LEU A 204 11.26 18.04 13.42
N PHE A 205 9.96 18.01 13.15
CA PHE A 205 9.14 19.20 12.93
C PHE A 205 7.68 18.89 13.17
N THR A 206 6.95 19.86 13.73
CA THR A 206 5.52 19.70 14.02
C THR A 206 4.79 21.00 13.77
N LEU A 207 3.70 20.93 13.00
CA LEU A 207 2.74 22.01 12.84
C LEU A 207 1.37 21.54 13.33
N ARG A 208 0.80 22.27 14.28
CA ARG A 208 -0.49 21.96 14.92
C ARG A 208 -1.32 23.23 14.96
N ARG A 209 -2.60 23.14 14.61
CA ARG A 209 -3.51 24.28 14.62
C ARG A 209 -4.71 23.99 15.48
N GLU A 210 -4.98 24.88 16.42
CA GLU A 210 -6.22 24.81 17.19
C GLU A 210 -7.36 25.39 16.36
N PHE A 211 -8.44 24.63 16.22
CA PHE A 211 -9.68 25.14 15.64
C PHE A 211 -10.77 25.08 16.72
N TRP A 212 -11.46 26.21 16.89
CA TRP A 212 -12.53 26.37 17.86
C TRP A 212 -13.91 26.33 17.18
N ASP A 213 -14.05 25.62 16.06
CA ASP A 213 -15.31 25.49 15.34
C ASP A 213 -15.58 24.06 14.85
N ASP A 214 -16.85 23.78 14.58
CA ASP A 214 -17.35 22.49 14.11
C ASP A 214 -17.14 22.28 12.59
N SER A 215 -16.25 23.05 11.95
CA SER A 215 -16.03 22.94 10.51
C SER A 215 -15.49 21.56 10.15
N LYS A 216 -16.08 20.91 9.14
CA LYS A 216 -15.60 19.60 8.65
C LYS A 216 -14.33 19.69 7.80
N LEU A 217 -13.73 20.88 7.69
CA LEU A 217 -12.58 21.16 6.84
C LEU A 217 -11.32 20.42 7.29
N PHE A 218 -11.22 20.00 8.55
CA PHE A 218 -10.10 19.16 9.02
C PHE A 218 -10.02 17.80 8.30
N ASN A 219 -11.13 17.32 7.72
CA ASN A 219 -11.12 16.09 6.92
C ASN A 219 -10.41 16.26 5.56
N LEU A 220 -10.14 17.50 5.15
CA LEU A 220 -9.44 17.82 3.91
C LEU A 220 -7.93 18.02 4.13
N LEU A 221 -7.43 17.78 5.35
CA LEU A 221 -6.01 17.84 5.65
C LEU A 221 -5.25 16.80 4.83
N GLN A 222 -4.27 17.27 4.07
CA GLN A 222 -3.36 16.41 3.31
C GLN A 222 -1.95 16.94 3.36
N ALA A 223 -0.98 16.03 3.36
CA ALA A 223 0.42 16.36 3.17
C ALA A 223 1.06 15.41 2.16
N GLU A 224 2.07 15.89 1.45
CA GLU A 224 2.77 15.10 0.44
C GLU A 224 4.24 15.52 0.29
N TRP A 225 5.10 14.53 0.11
CA TRP A 225 6.52 14.75 -0.17
C TRP A 225 6.74 15.17 -1.62
N SER A 226 7.64 16.10 -1.87
CA SER A 226 8.22 16.24 -3.20
C SER A 226 8.95 14.95 -3.57
N LYS A 227 9.10 14.68 -4.87
CA LYS A 227 9.71 13.43 -5.37
C LYS A 227 11.12 13.16 -4.83
N ASP A 228 11.89 14.22 -4.58
CA ASP A 228 13.24 14.16 -4.01
C ASP A 228 13.27 14.15 -2.47
N GLY A 229 12.11 14.27 -1.81
CA GLY A 229 11.98 14.39 -0.36
C GLY A 229 12.49 15.71 0.23
N GLY A 230 12.83 16.69 -0.63
CA GLY A 230 13.38 17.98 -0.20
C GLY A 230 12.34 19.00 0.26
N LYS A 231 11.06 18.79 -0.07
CA LYS A 231 9.96 19.69 0.30
C LYS A 231 8.75 18.90 0.77
N ILE A 232 7.92 19.55 1.57
CA ILE A 232 6.62 19.04 2.00
C ILE A 232 5.55 20.05 1.63
N ALA A 233 4.53 19.60 0.91
CA ALA A 233 3.31 20.38 0.70
C ALA A 233 2.29 19.96 1.75
N LEU A 234 1.57 20.93 2.31
CA LEU A 234 0.50 20.73 3.28
C LEU A 234 -0.71 21.54 2.85
N VAL A 235 -1.84 20.87 2.67
CA VAL A 235 -3.14 21.51 2.58
C VAL A 235 -3.81 21.40 3.93
N ILE A 236 -4.14 22.54 4.53
CA ILE A 236 -4.71 22.62 5.88
C ILE A 236 -5.69 23.79 5.96
N LYS A 237 -6.67 23.69 6.87
CA LYS A 237 -7.54 24.83 7.18
C LYS A 237 -6.70 26.00 7.73
N LYS A 238 -6.99 27.19 7.25
CA LYS A 238 -6.34 28.44 7.65
C LYS A 238 -6.78 28.84 9.06
N GLU A 239 -5.86 29.37 9.86
CA GLU A 239 -6.15 29.81 11.23
C GLU A 239 -7.17 30.95 11.23
N ASN A 240 -8.21 30.81 12.06
CA ASN A 240 -9.26 31.82 12.26
C ASN A 240 -10.05 32.21 10.99
N GLU A 241 -9.97 31.43 9.92
CA GLU A 241 -10.71 31.63 8.67
C GLU A 241 -11.40 30.34 8.22
N GLU A 242 -12.62 30.44 7.69
CA GLU A 242 -13.30 29.34 6.98
C GLU A 242 -12.74 29.22 5.56
N LYS A 243 -11.46 28.90 5.46
CA LYS A 243 -10.71 28.70 4.21
C LYS A 243 -9.65 27.62 4.36
N MET A 244 -9.26 27.04 3.24
CA MET A 244 -8.09 26.18 3.17
C MET A 244 -6.89 26.99 2.68
N GLU A 245 -5.69 26.55 3.01
CA GLU A 245 -4.45 27.07 2.44
C GLU A 245 -3.47 25.96 2.11
N LEU A 246 -2.62 26.23 1.13
CA LEU A 246 -1.47 25.43 0.77
C LEU A 246 -0.22 26.07 1.41
N LEU A 247 0.49 25.29 2.23
CA LEU A 247 1.80 25.61 2.76
C LEU A 247 2.85 24.70 2.11
N VAL A 248 4.04 25.23 1.83
CA VAL A 248 5.19 24.41 1.44
C VAL A 248 6.39 24.71 2.32
N PHE A 249 7.04 23.67 2.82
CA PHE A 249 8.19 23.72 3.70
C PHE A 249 9.43 23.15 2.99
N ASP A 250 10.58 23.81 3.17
CA ASP A 250 11.89 23.34 2.74
C ASP A 250 12.54 22.50 3.84
N VAL A 251 12.65 21.20 3.59
CA VAL A 251 13.15 20.20 4.54
C VAL A 251 14.65 20.37 4.81
N GLN A 252 15.41 20.89 3.83
CA GLN A 252 16.85 21.08 3.97
C GLN A 252 17.18 22.34 4.78
N ASN A 253 16.27 23.30 4.78
CA ASN A 253 16.40 24.56 5.49
C ASN A 253 15.54 24.59 6.75
N ASP A 254 15.69 23.57 7.61
CA ASP A 254 15.02 23.45 8.92
C ASP A 254 13.49 23.63 8.86
N PHE A 255 12.88 23.04 7.84
CA PHE A 255 11.43 23.13 7.59
C PHE A 255 10.92 24.57 7.49
N ASN A 256 11.75 25.50 6.99
CA ASN A 256 11.31 26.86 6.74
C ASN A 256 10.18 26.87 5.71
N LYS A 257 9.10 27.59 6.02
CA LYS A 257 8.00 27.80 5.09
C LYS A 257 8.46 28.69 3.93
N ILE A 258 8.42 28.16 2.72
CA ILE A 258 8.85 28.84 1.49
C ILE A 258 7.69 29.27 0.59
N PHE A 259 6.49 28.72 0.82
CA PHE A 259 5.30 29.07 0.06
C PHE A 259 4.05 29.05 0.95
N GLN A 260 3.13 29.96 0.67
CA GLN A 260 1.80 30.01 1.28
C GLN A 260 0.82 30.61 0.28
N ASN A 261 -0.33 29.97 0.09
CA ASN A 261 -1.41 30.53 -0.72
C ASN A 261 -2.78 30.05 -0.21
N ASP A 262 -3.77 30.93 -0.24
CA ASP A 262 -5.16 30.56 0.02
C ASP A 262 -5.64 29.65 -1.13
N ILE A 263 -6.40 28.61 -0.81
CA ILE A 263 -7.02 27.74 -1.81
C ILE A 263 -8.53 27.71 -1.59
N GLU A 264 -9.29 27.53 -2.67
CA GLU A 264 -10.74 27.40 -2.59
C GLU A 264 -11.11 26.09 -1.86
N ILE A 265 -12.18 26.15 -1.06
CA ILE A 265 -12.72 24.95 -0.40
C ILE A 265 -13.31 24.04 -1.48
N LEU A 266 -12.81 22.82 -1.55
CA LEU A 266 -13.28 21.76 -2.43
C LEU A 266 -13.83 20.60 -1.59
N ASP A 267 -14.84 19.90 -2.10
CA ASP A 267 -15.46 18.77 -1.40
C ASP A 267 -14.51 17.56 -1.27
N ASN A 268 -13.53 17.49 -2.16
CA ASN A 268 -12.42 16.55 -2.13
C ASN A 268 -11.16 17.28 -2.60
N ILE A 269 -10.01 16.89 -2.06
CA ILE A 269 -8.70 17.47 -2.40
C ILE A 269 -7.81 16.31 -2.84
N GLU A 270 -7.15 16.42 -3.98
CA GLU A 270 -6.05 15.53 -4.36
C GLU A 270 -4.74 16.31 -4.42
N LEU A 271 -3.89 16.14 -3.40
CA LEU A 271 -2.58 16.77 -3.33
C LEU A 271 -1.49 15.89 -3.96
N SER A 272 -0.77 16.44 -4.94
CA SER A 272 0.38 15.76 -5.55
C SER A 272 1.46 16.74 -6.02
N TRP A 273 2.58 16.20 -6.54
CA TRP A 273 3.71 16.98 -7.04
C TRP A 273 3.98 16.70 -8.52
N SER A 274 4.36 17.75 -9.25
CA SER A 274 4.89 17.67 -10.61
C SER A 274 6.09 18.60 -10.75
N ASN A 275 7.30 18.02 -10.70
CA ASN A 275 8.56 18.76 -10.64
C ASN A 275 8.59 19.75 -9.47
N ASN A 276 8.70 21.05 -9.75
CA ASN A 276 8.66 22.14 -8.77
C ASN A 276 7.26 22.72 -8.57
N LYS A 277 6.21 22.02 -9.01
CA LYS A 277 4.83 22.43 -8.83
C LYS A 277 4.10 21.52 -7.86
N VAL A 278 3.27 22.12 -7.04
CA VAL A 278 2.24 21.41 -6.27
C VAL A 278 0.96 21.41 -7.11
N LEU A 279 0.31 20.25 -7.20
CA LEU A 279 -0.96 20.07 -7.89
C LEU A 279 -2.06 19.85 -6.84
N ILE A 280 -3.17 20.59 -6.99
CA ILE A 280 -4.40 20.40 -6.20
C ILE A 280 -5.58 20.39 -7.17
N ASP A 281 -6.20 19.22 -7.37
CA ASP A 281 -7.36 19.04 -8.28
C ASP A 281 -7.17 19.76 -9.63
N ASP A 282 -6.08 19.43 -10.32
CA ASP A 282 -5.63 20.01 -11.60
C ASP A 282 -5.13 21.47 -11.57
N ARG A 283 -5.15 22.15 -10.41
CA ARG A 283 -4.56 23.50 -10.27
C ARG A 283 -3.08 23.40 -9.95
N GLU A 284 -2.28 24.22 -10.62
CA GLU A 284 -0.83 24.26 -10.43
C GLU A 284 -0.40 25.43 -9.55
N TYR A 285 0.43 25.15 -8.55
CA TYR A 285 1.11 26.14 -7.73
C TYR A 285 2.62 26.00 -7.95
N VAL A 286 3.24 27.00 -8.58
CA VAL A 286 4.67 27.01 -8.85
C VAL A 286 5.42 27.37 -7.58
N ILE A 287 6.31 26.49 -7.14
CA ILE A 287 7.17 26.70 -5.98
C ILE A 287 8.55 27.11 -6.49
N GLU A 288 8.95 28.33 -6.16
CA GLU A 288 10.28 28.89 -6.47
C GLU A 288 11.35 28.35 -5.52
#